data_AF-A0A920M8W9-F1
#
_entry.id   AF-A0A920M8W9-F1
#
_cell.length_a   1.000
_cell.length_b   1.000
_cell.length_c   1.000
_cell.angle_alpha   90.00
_cell.angle_beta   90.00
_cell.angle_gamma   90.00
#
_symmetry.space_group_name_H-M   'P 1'
#
loop_
_entity.id
_entity.type
_entity.pdbx_description
1 polymer ?
#
loop_
_entity_poly.entity_id
_entity_poly.type
_entity_poly.pdbx_seq_one_letter_code
_entity_poly.pdbx_strand_id
1 'polypeptide(L)'
;MLGRWCIECKRYGDGSEPSADWWNQVLIASRNDNQIPALVYKFNRKPLKVRILASSINTEIENQDITVDLSWEDFISIIKELFLEDIDLHEQSPQV
;
A
#
# COMPACT_ATOMS: atom_id res chain seq x y z
N MET A 1 12.30 -1.59 6.00
CA MET A 1 11.24 -1.67 4.97
C MET A 1 10.49 -2.98 5.15
N LEU A 2 9.17 -3.02 4.93
CA LEU A 2 8.38 -4.27 4.97
C LEU A 2 8.55 -5.01 3.64
N GLY A 3 9.59 -5.83 3.52
CA GLY A 3 9.95 -6.50 2.27
C GLY A 3 9.98 -5.54 1.08
N ARG A 4 9.20 -5.86 0.05
CA ARG A 4 9.07 -5.10 -1.20
C ARG A 4 8.05 -3.96 -1.14
N TRP A 5 7.39 -3.70 -0.02
CA TRP A 5 6.34 -2.68 0.06
C TRP A 5 6.89 -1.25 0.12
N CYS A 6 6.45 -0.41 -0.81
CA CYS A 6 6.64 1.05 -0.80
C CYS A 6 5.42 1.70 -0.16
N ILE A 7 5.51 2.01 1.13
CA ILE A 7 4.40 2.54 1.91
C ILE A 7 4.56 4.05 2.10
N GLU A 8 3.62 4.82 1.55
CA GLU A 8 3.49 6.26 1.79
C GLU A 8 2.30 6.52 2.72
N CYS A 9 2.49 7.40 3.72
CA CYS A 9 1.45 7.75 4.68
C CYS A 9 1.02 9.22 4.51
N LYS A 10 -0.28 9.46 4.33
CA LYS A 10 -0.86 10.81 4.24
C LYS A 10 -1.99 11.04 5.25
N ARG A 11 -2.03 12.23 5.85
CA ARG A 11 -3.13 12.66 6.72
C ARG A 11 -3.59 14.05 6.33
N TYR A 12 -4.91 14.23 6.17
CA TYR A 12 -5.52 15.51 5.82
C TYR A 12 -6.75 15.82 6.67
N GLY A 13 -7.10 17.10 6.72
CA GLY A 13 -8.24 17.57 7.49
C GLY A 13 -9.56 17.12 6.86
N ASP A 14 -9.91 17.72 5.73
CA ASP A 14 -11.15 17.47 5.01
C ASP A 14 -10.92 16.60 3.77
N GLY A 15 -11.99 15.92 3.34
CA GLY A 15 -11.99 15.00 2.20
C GLY A 15 -12.48 13.61 2.55
N SER A 16 -12.57 12.76 1.53
CA SER A 16 -12.97 11.36 1.66
C SER A 16 -12.15 10.42 0.77
N GLU A 17 -11.49 10.96 -0.25
CA GLU A 17 -10.71 10.23 -1.24
C GLU A 17 -9.31 10.86 -1.33
N PRO A 18 -8.23 10.07 -1.45
CA PRO A 18 -6.89 10.60 -1.64
C PRO A 18 -6.77 11.31 -2.99
N SER A 19 -5.92 12.33 -3.07
CA SER A 19 -5.68 13.00 -4.35
C SER A 19 -4.90 12.09 -5.31
N ALA A 20 -5.12 12.29 -6.62
CA ALA A 20 -4.37 11.58 -7.66
C ALA A 20 -2.85 11.81 -7.52
N ASP A 21 -2.43 13.00 -7.10
CA ASP A 21 -1.02 13.34 -6.91
C ASP A 21 -0.36 12.51 -5.81
N TRP A 22 -1.06 12.22 -4.70
CA TRP A 22 -0.52 11.34 -3.67
C TRP A 22 -0.30 9.93 -4.20
N TRP A 23 -1.28 9.41 -4.96
CA TRP A 23 -1.14 8.09 -5.57
C TRP A 23 0.00 8.04 -6.59
N ASN A 24 0.10 9.05 -7.46
CA ASN A 24 1.18 9.19 -8.43
C ASN A 24 2.55 9.24 -7.75
N GLN A 25 2.67 9.91 -6.60
CA GLN A 25 3.91 9.92 -5.83
C GLN A 25 4.32 8.51 -5.39
N VAL A 26 3.39 7.70 -4.90
CA VAL A 26 3.65 6.30 -4.50
C VAL A 26 4.08 5.47 -5.72
N LEU A 27 3.36 5.60 -6.84
CA LEU A 27 3.70 4.90 -8.08
C LEU A 27 5.10 5.26 -8.57
N ILE A 28 5.47 6.54 -8.55
CA ILE A 28 6.81 6.99 -8.96
C ILE A 28 7.88 6.41 -8.04
N ALA A 29 7.66 6.45 -6.72
CA ALA A 29 8.61 5.90 -5.75
C ALA A 29 8.80 4.38 -5.91
N SER A 30 7.74 3.66 -6.28
CA SER A 30 7.76 2.19 -6.38
C SER A 30 8.42 1.66 -7.66
N ARG A 31 8.63 2.51 -8.68
CA ARG A 31 9.10 2.09 -10.02
C ARG A 31 10.55 1.61 -10.06
N ASN A 32 11.43 2.19 -9.27
CA ASN A 32 12.87 1.98 -9.44
C ASN A 32 13.35 0.61 -8.94
N ASP A 33 12.63 0.00 -7.99
CA ASP A 33 13.04 -1.24 -7.31
C ASP A 33 11.99 -2.36 -7.40
N ASN A 34 11.05 -2.26 -8.35
CA ASN A 34 9.94 -3.21 -8.52
C ASN A 34 9.15 -3.43 -7.21
N GLN A 35 8.97 -2.35 -6.45
CA GLN A 35 8.28 -2.35 -5.15
C GLN A 35 6.76 -2.37 -5.33
N ILE A 36 6.08 -2.85 -4.31
CA ILE A 36 4.62 -2.93 -4.26
C ILE A 36 4.09 -1.62 -3.66
N PRO A 37 3.32 -0.80 -4.42
CA PRO A 37 2.85 0.49 -3.94
C PRO A 37 1.71 0.35 -2.93
N ALA A 38 1.80 1.06 -1.81
CA ALA A 38 0.70 1.24 -0.86
C ALA A 38 0.60 2.68 -0.38
N LEU A 39 -0.60 3.25 -0.48
CA LEU A 39 -0.91 4.56 0.08
C LEU A 39 -1.82 4.39 1.30
N VAL A 40 -1.26 4.62 2.48
CA VAL A 40 -2.02 4.69 3.73
C VAL A 40 -2.53 6.11 3.91
N TYR A 41 -3.85 6.29 4.00
CA TYR A 41 -4.44 7.63 4.10
C TYR A 41 -5.52 7.76 5.17
N LYS A 42 -5.59 8.95 5.79
CA LYS A 42 -6.52 9.27 6.86
C LYS A 42 -7.06 10.70 6.77
N PHE A 43 -8.39 10.82 6.69
CA PHE A 43 -9.11 12.09 6.85
C PHE A 43 -9.63 12.27 8.29
N ASN A 44 -9.97 13.49 8.70
CA ASN A 44 -10.58 13.71 10.01
C ASN A 44 -11.92 12.96 10.11
N ARG A 45 -12.14 12.29 11.25
CA ARG A 45 -13.38 11.55 11.56
C ARG A 45 -13.76 10.45 10.55
N LYS A 46 -12.83 10.03 9.68
CA LYS A 46 -13.00 8.87 8.78
C LYS A 46 -12.08 7.71 9.20
N PRO A 47 -12.40 6.45 8.86
CA PRO A 47 -11.49 5.33 9.07
C PRO A 47 -10.14 5.53 8.36
N LEU A 48 -9.09 4.86 8.87
CA LEU A 48 -7.82 4.70 8.16
C LEU A 48 -8.04 3.72 7.01
N LYS A 49 -7.50 4.04 5.82
CA LYS A 49 -7.59 3.19 4.64
C LYS A 49 -6.22 3.00 4.00
N VAL A 50 -6.08 1.92 3.24
CA VAL A 50 -4.89 1.61 2.45
C VAL A 50 -5.29 1.37 1.01
N ARG A 51 -4.78 2.20 0.09
CA ARG A 51 -4.93 2.02 -1.36
C ARG A 51 -3.76 1.23 -1.91
N ILE A 52 -4.06 0.16 -2.65
CA ILE A 52 -3.07 -0.67 -3.36
C ILE A 52 -3.55 -0.95 -4.79
N LEU A 53 -2.68 -1.53 -5.62
CA LEU A 53 -3.07 -2.08 -6.91
C LEU A 53 -3.80 -3.41 -6.71
N ALA A 54 -4.91 -3.60 -7.42
CA ALA A 54 -5.65 -4.87 -7.39
C ALA A 54 -4.80 -6.04 -7.89
N SER A 55 -3.93 -5.78 -8.87
CA SER A 55 -2.96 -6.75 -9.40
C SER A 55 -1.92 -7.19 -8.37
N SER A 56 -1.71 -6.43 -7.27
CA SER A 56 -0.83 -6.86 -6.19
C SER A 56 -1.38 -8.05 -5.41
N ILE A 57 -2.71 -8.17 -5.29
CA ILE A 57 -3.37 -9.25 -4.52
C ILE A 57 -3.96 -10.36 -5.39
N ASN A 58 -4.17 -10.09 -6.68
CA ASN A 58 -4.60 -11.09 -7.64
C ASN A 58 -3.87 -10.89 -8.97
N THR A 59 -2.97 -11.82 -9.29
CA THR A 59 -2.16 -11.79 -10.51
C THR A 59 -2.96 -12.01 -11.80
N GLU A 60 -4.20 -12.49 -11.72
CA GLU A 60 -5.11 -12.59 -12.88
C GLU A 60 -5.66 -11.23 -13.32
N ILE A 61 -5.52 -10.18 -12.48
CA ILE A 61 -5.89 -8.81 -12.84
C ILE A 61 -4.71 -8.18 -13.59
N GLU A 62 -4.74 -8.24 -14.92
CA GLU A 62 -3.69 -7.69 -15.78
C GLU A 62 -3.66 -6.15 -15.80
N ASN A 63 -4.80 -5.50 -15.56
CA ASN A 63 -4.90 -4.05 -15.57
C ASN A 63 -4.24 -3.42 -14.32
N GLN A 64 -3.09 -2.79 -14.53
CA GLN A 64 -2.28 -2.15 -13.48
C GLN A 64 -2.79 -0.78 -13.02
N ASP A 65 -3.94 -0.32 -13.51
CA ASP A 65 -4.56 0.94 -13.06
C ASP A 65 -5.71 0.71 -12.06
N ILE A 66 -6.17 -0.55 -11.91
CA ILE A 66 -7.24 -0.88 -10.97
C ILE A 66 -6.69 -0.81 -9.54
N THR A 67 -7.35 0.00 -8.72
CA THR A 67 -7.01 0.17 -7.31
C THR A 67 -8.09 -0.38 -6.41
N VAL A 68 -7.69 -0.80 -5.22
CA VAL A 68 -8.60 -1.21 -4.14
C VAL A 68 -8.24 -0.46 -2.87
N ASP A 69 -9.29 0.00 -2.18
CA ASP A 69 -9.16 0.70 -0.89
C ASP A 69 -9.62 -0.23 0.23
N LEU A 70 -8.65 -0.68 1.02
CA LEU A 70 -8.83 -1.61 2.11
C LEU A 70 -8.95 -0.87 3.44
N SER A 71 -9.63 -1.49 4.41
CA SER A 71 -9.44 -1.10 5.80
C SER A 71 -8.03 -1.47 6.25
N TRP A 72 -7.57 -0.84 7.34
CA TRP A 72 -6.26 -1.17 7.93
C TRP A 72 -6.16 -2.65 8.34
N GLU A 73 -7.22 -3.20 8.92
CA GLU A 73 -7.26 -4.59 9.39
C GLU A 73 -7.23 -5.59 8.22
N ASP A 74 -7.97 -5.30 7.15
CA ASP A 74 -7.97 -6.14 5.94
C ASP A 74 -6.60 -6.11 5.26
N PHE A 75 -5.97 -4.93 5.21
CA PHE A 75 -4.60 -4.81 4.69
C PHE A 75 -3.62 -5.68 5.49
N ILE A 76 -3.63 -5.61 6.83
CA ILE A 76 -2.77 -6.46 7.67
C ILE A 76 -3.05 -7.95 7.42
N SER A 77 -4.32 -8.33 7.33
CA SER A 77 -4.72 -9.72 7.12
C SER A 77 -4.20 -10.24 5.77
N ILE A 78 -4.37 -9.45 4.71
CA ILE A 78 -3.83 -9.74 3.38
C ILE A 78 -2.31 -9.88 3.40
N ILE A 79 -1.58 -8.98 4.08
CA ILE A 79 -0.12 -9.09 4.22
C ILE A 79 0.27 -10.44 4.84
N LYS A 80 -0.40 -10.81 5.93
CA LYS A 80 -0.12 -12.07 6.64
C LYS A 80 -0.49 -13.32 5.84
N GLU A 81 -1.48 -13.23 4.96
CA GLU A 81 -1.94 -14.37 4.16
C GLU A 81 -1.15 -14.53 2.85
N LEU A 82 -0.83 -13.43 2.17
CA LEU A 82 -0.30 -13.46 0.80
C LEU A 82 1.17 -13.03 0.68
N PHE A 83 1.73 -12.34 1.69
CA PHE A 83 3.04 -11.69 1.60
C PHE A 83 4.00 -12.11 2.74
N LEU A 84 4.00 -13.40 3.08
CA LEU A 84 4.88 -13.95 4.12
C LEU A 84 6.38 -13.74 3.80
N GLU A 85 6.77 -13.87 2.53
CA GLU A 85 8.15 -13.60 2.10
C GLU A 85 8.58 -12.16 2.43
N ASP A 86 7.67 -11.18 2.28
CA ASP A 86 7.96 -9.78 2.59
C ASP A 86 8.10 -9.53 4.10
N ILE A 87 7.36 -10.30 4.91
CA ILE A 87 7.52 -10.31 6.37
C ILE A 87 8.89 -10.91 6.74
N ASP A 88 9.25 -12.06 6.19
CA ASP A 88 10.53 -12.71 6.49
C ASP A 88 11.72 -11.83 6.06
N LEU A 89 11.63 -11.18 4.90
CA LEU A 89 12.63 -10.21 4.44
C LEU A 89 12.78 -9.01 5.38
N HIS A 90 11.66 -8.54 5.97
CA HIS A 90 11.69 -7.48 6.96
C HIS A 90 12.44 -7.91 8.23
N GLU A 91 12.14 -9.08 8.76
CA GLU A 91 12.73 -9.59 10.01
C GLU A 91 14.24 -9.92 9.88
N GLN A 92 14.69 -10.30 8.68
CA GLN A 92 16.10 -10.56 8.39
C GLN A 92 16.93 -9.28 8.19
N SER A 93 16.27 -8.15 7.90
CA SER A 93 16.94 -6.88 7.67
C SER A 93 17.32 -6.23 9.00
N PRO A 94 18.53 -5.64 9.15
CA PRO A 94 18.87 -4.87 10.33
C PRO A 94 17.84 -3.74 10.52
N GLN A 95 17.17 -3.73 11.66
CA GLN A 95 16.29 -2.63 12.03
C GLN A 95 17.19 -1.42 12.34
N VAL A 96 17.10 -0.39 11.50
CA VAL A 96 17.85 0.89 11.63
C VAL A 96 17.27 1.76 12.74
#